data_AF-A0A1M3EGN8-F1
#
_entry.id   AF-A0A1M3EGN8-F1
#
_cell.length_a   1.000
_cell.length_b   1.000
_cell.length_c   1.000
_cell.angle_alpha   90.00
_cell.angle_beta   90.00
_cell.angle_gamma   90.00
#
_symmetry.space_group_name_H-M   'P 1'
#
loop_
_entity.id
_entity.type
_entity.pdbx_description
1 polymer ?
#
loop_
_entity_poly.entity_id
_entity_poly.type
_entity_poly.pdbx_seq_one_letter_code
_entity_poly.pdbx_strand_id
1 'polypeptide(L)'
;MRRLLLEADQGRQCYSITPIDHPNVEFVTFDECLDPFMPPGLIFWDEVHLKLGANDFRALKPEWYEKLSQTRKDGHDLIYTSQHESKVLKQLRDNTNYGWVTNAWGGWRGHPMAFSASAWEMHKLRRGKPADRYVHRFSMRVARAYDTRFAIKAEAAVVERPTLSVAPRARTTAAAGRHSVEQEKAS
;
A
#
# COMPACT_ATOMS: atom_id res chain seq x y z
N MET A 1 -9.58 -9.17 -0.06
CA MET A 1 -9.69 -10.15 1.05
C MET A 1 -10.43 -11.45 0.73
N ARG A 2 -11.77 -11.61 0.83
CA ARG A 2 -12.43 -12.95 0.72
C ARG A 2 -12.01 -13.76 -0.53
N ARG A 3 -11.91 -13.13 -1.71
CA ARG A 3 -11.48 -13.82 -2.94
C ARG A 3 -10.02 -14.31 -2.86
N LEU A 4 -9.12 -13.50 -2.28
CA LEU A 4 -7.71 -13.88 -2.06
C LEU A 4 -7.61 -15.17 -1.24
N LEU A 5 -8.33 -15.25 -0.11
CA LEU A 5 -8.33 -16.45 0.74
C LEU A 5 -8.86 -17.69 0.01
N LEU A 6 -9.89 -17.53 -0.85
CA LEU A 6 -10.44 -18.64 -1.63
C LEU A 6 -9.50 -19.13 -2.73
N GLU A 7 -8.70 -18.24 -3.32
CA GLU A 7 -7.69 -18.61 -4.33
C GLU A 7 -6.48 -19.26 -3.64
N ALA A 8 -6.07 -18.72 -2.49
CA ALA A 8 -5.00 -19.28 -1.67
C ALA A 8 -5.37 -20.68 -1.12
N ASP A 9 -6.64 -20.91 -0.74
CA ASP A 9 -7.18 -22.24 -0.40
C ASP A 9 -7.04 -23.25 -1.55
N GLN A 10 -7.15 -22.78 -2.79
CA GLN A 10 -7.05 -23.61 -4.01
C GLN A 10 -5.59 -23.89 -4.40
N GLY A 11 -4.62 -23.50 -3.57
CA GLY A 11 -3.19 -23.70 -3.82
C GLY A 11 -2.57 -22.65 -4.75
N ARG A 12 -3.28 -21.58 -5.09
CA ARG A 12 -2.72 -20.48 -5.88
C ARG A 12 -1.79 -19.63 -5.03
N GLN A 13 -0.57 -19.38 -5.50
CA GLN A 13 0.33 -18.42 -4.87
C GLN A 13 -0.31 -17.03 -4.86
N CYS A 14 -0.42 -16.46 -3.67
CA CYS A 14 -1.00 -15.15 -3.43
C CYS A 14 0.01 -14.24 -2.72
N TYR A 15 -0.07 -12.95 -2.98
CA TYR A 15 0.81 -11.94 -2.40
C TYR A 15 -0.01 -10.80 -1.82
N SER A 16 0.46 -10.17 -0.74
CA SER A 16 -0.18 -8.96 -0.22
C SER A 16 0.77 -7.98 0.47
N ILE A 17 0.47 -6.70 0.26
CA ILE A 17 1.09 -5.55 0.95
C ILE A 17 0.58 -5.32 2.38
N THR A 18 -0.30 -6.18 2.87
CA THR A 18 -0.74 -6.17 4.26
C THR A 18 -0.62 -7.59 4.80
N PRO A 19 -0.13 -7.81 6.03
CA PRO A 19 -0.02 -9.15 6.59
C PRO A 19 -1.39 -9.85 6.62
N ILE A 20 -1.41 -11.06 6.08
CA ILE A 20 -2.57 -11.94 6.05
C ILE A 20 -2.12 -13.31 6.57
N ASP A 21 -2.80 -13.80 7.60
CA ASP A 21 -2.52 -15.10 8.21
C ASP A 21 -3.06 -16.23 7.33
N HIS A 22 -2.23 -16.66 6.37
CA HIS A 22 -2.50 -17.78 5.48
C HIS A 22 -1.20 -18.33 4.85
N PRO A 23 -0.95 -19.67 4.82
CA PRO A 23 0.33 -20.23 4.37
C PRO A 23 0.65 -19.94 2.89
N ASN A 24 -0.37 -19.85 2.04
CA ASN A 24 -0.22 -19.54 0.60
C ASN A 24 -0.37 -18.03 0.29
N VAL A 25 -0.27 -17.14 1.30
CA VAL A 25 -0.26 -15.68 1.10
C VAL A 25 1.06 -15.11 1.63
N GLU A 26 1.91 -14.70 0.72
CA GLU A 26 3.20 -14.07 1.03
C GLU A 26 3.03 -12.57 1.26
N PHE A 27 3.71 -12.04 2.29
CA PHE A 27 3.77 -10.60 2.51
C PHE A 27 4.86 -9.98 1.64
N VAL A 28 4.51 -8.97 0.84
CA VAL A 28 5.42 -8.27 -0.07
C VAL A 28 5.26 -6.76 0.07
N THR A 29 6.31 -5.99 -0.19
CA THR A 29 6.25 -4.54 -0.27
C THR A 29 5.77 -4.07 -1.65
N PHE A 30 5.43 -2.78 -1.77
CA PHE A 30 5.10 -2.17 -3.06
C PHE A 30 6.27 -2.18 -4.06
N ASP A 31 7.51 -1.98 -3.60
CA ASP A 31 8.67 -2.02 -4.50
C ASP A 31 8.99 -3.47 -4.95
N GLU A 32 8.77 -4.49 -4.11
CA GLU A 32 8.87 -5.91 -4.53
C GLU A 32 7.80 -6.30 -5.56
N CYS A 33 6.63 -5.63 -5.57
CA CYS A 33 5.63 -5.82 -6.62
C CYS A 33 6.09 -5.31 -8.01
N LEU A 34 7.20 -4.57 -8.10
CA LEU A 34 7.83 -4.16 -9.36
C LEU A 34 8.87 -5.16 -9.86
N ASP A 35 9.26 -6.16 -9.07
CA ASP A 35 10.31 -7.11 -9.47
C ASP A 35 9.86 -7.88 -10.73
N PRO A 36 10.60 -7.80 -11.86
CA PRO A 36 10.30 -8.58 -13.06
C PRO A 36 10.43 -10.09 -12.85
N PHE A 37 11.11 -10.54 -11.79
CA PHE A 37 11.25 -11.94 -11.40
C PHE A 37 10.19 -12.41 -10.38
N MET A 38 9.28 -11.53 -9.94
CA MET A 38 8.18 -11.88 -9.03
C MET A 38 7.34 -13.02 -9.64
N PRO A 39 7.24 -14.21 -9.01
CA PRO A 39 6.58 -15.36 -9.64
C PRO A 39 5.08 -15.11 -9.91
N PRO A 40 4.49 -15.73 -10.96
CA PRO A 40 3.06 -15.59 -11.27
C PRO A 40 2.14 -15.89 -10.08
N GLY A 41 1.01 -15.20 -9.97
CA GLY A 41 0.13 -15.35 -8.81
C GLY A 41 -0.98 -14.31 -8.74
N LEU A 42 -1.60 -14.19 -7.56
CA LEU A 42 -2.64 -13.20 -7.27
C LEU A 42 -2.12 -12.15 -6.28
N ILE A 43 -2.00 -10.90 -6.72
CA ILE A 43 -1.52 -9.79 -5.89
C ILE A 43 -2.71 -9.04 -5.28
N PHE A 44 -2.67 -8.80 -3.96
CA PHE A 44 -3.67 -8.01 -3.24
C PHE A 44 -3.09 -6.71 -2.67
N TRP A 45 -3.51 -5.57 -3.26
CA TRP A 45 -3.16 -4.22 -2.80
C TRP A 45 -4.28 -3.56 -2.00
N ASP A 46 -4.16 -3.57 -0.68
CA ASP A 46 -5.06 -2.83 0.20
C ASP A 46 -4.76 -1.32 0.21
N GLU A 47 -5.82 -0.50 0.30
CA GLU A 47 -5.80 0.96 0.35
C GLU A 47 -4.84 1.62 -0.65
N VAL A 48 -4.86 1.15 -1.90
CA VAL A 48 -3.89 1.51 -2.96
C VAL A 48 -3.78 3.02 -3.20
N HIS A 49 -4.83 3.77 -2.88
CA HIS A 49 -4.90 5.23 -3.01
C HIS A 49 -3.94 6.00 -2.09
N LEU A 50 -3.30 5.33 -1.12
CA LEU A 50 -2.25 5.88 -0.25
C LEU A 50 -0.85 5.81 -0.87
N LYS A 51 -0.67 5.06 -1.97
CA LYS A 51 0.63 4.85 -2.64
C LYS A 51 0.62 5.09 -4.15
N LEU A 52 -0.49 4.77 -4.81
CA LEU A 52 -0.76 5.05 -6.22
C LEU A 52 -1.94 6.01 -6.31
N GLY A 53 -1.74 7.23 -5.82
CA GLY A 53 -2.73 8.30 -5.82
C GLY A 53 -2.90 8.95 -7.20
N ALA A 54 -4.05 9.58 -7.42
CA ALA A 54 -4.39 10.24 -8.68
C ALA A 54 -3.43 11.40 -9.05
N ASN A 55 -2.82 12.03 -8.05
CA ASN A 55 -1.87 13.13 -8.23
C ASN A 55 -0.42 12.65 -8.43
N ASP A 56 -0.12 11.40 -8.10
CA ASP A 56 1.25 10.88 -8.03
C ASP A 56 1.83 10.54 -9.41
N PHE A 57 1.06 10.69 -10.49
CA PHE A 57 1.46 10.37 -11.85
C PHE A 57 2.78 11.04 -12.29
N ARG A 58 3.11 12.22 -11.73
CA ARG A 58 4.37 12.93 -12.02
C ARG A 58 5.58 12.41 -11.25
N ALA A 59 5.35 11.72 -10.13
CA ALA A 59 6.39 11.14 -9.26
C ALA A 59 6.51 9.62 -9.42
N LEU A 60 5.60 9.00 -10.18
CA LEU A 60 5.61 7.57 -10.46
C LEU A 60 6.84 7.19 -11.29
N LYS A 61 7.65 6.26 -10.77
CA LYS A 61 8.80 5.72 -11.50
C LYS A 61 8.35 4.97 -12.78
N PRO A 62 9.12 4.96 -13.88
CA PRO A 62 8.75 4.31 -15.15
C PRO A 62 8.30 2.84 -15.02
N GLU A 63 8.92 2.10 -14.09
CA GLU A 63 8.67 0.68 -13.82
C GLU A 63 7.23 0.41 -13.38
N TRP A 64 6.57 1.36 -12.71
CA TRP A 64 5.15 1.26 -12.37
C TRP A 64 4.25 1.27 -13.62
N TYR A 65 4.57 2.09 -14.61
CA TYR A 65 3.82 2.13 -15.87
C TYR A 65 3.98 0.83 -16.65
N GLU A 66 5.20 0.30 -16.68
CA GLU A 66 5.48 -1.00 -17.27
C GLU A 66 4.69 -2.09 -16.55
N LYS A 67 4.87 -2.24 -15.24
CA LYS A 67 4.19 -3.28 -14.44
C LYS A 67 2.68 -3.24 -14.61
N LEU A 68 2.07 -2.06 -14.46
CA LEU A 68 0.61 -1.91 -14.60
C LEU A 68 0.10 -2.26 -16.01
N SER A 69 0.91 -2.06 -17.05
CA SER A 69 0.57 -2.44 -18.44
C SER A 69 0.82 -3.90 -18.77
N GLN A 70 1.71 -4.58 -18.04
CA GLN A 70 2.18 -5.94 -18.35
C GLN A 70 1.68 -7.03 -17.38
N THR A 71 1.04 -6.69 -16.25
CA THR A 71 0.49 -7.63 -15.24
C THR A 71 0.00 -8.99 -15.79
N ARG A 72 -0.89 -8.99 -16.81
CA ARG A 72 -1.42 -10.22 -17.40
C ARG A 72 -0.39 -11.06 -18.17
N LYS A 73 0.62 -10.45 -18.79
CA LYS A 73 1.72 -11.15 -19.47
C LYS A 73 2.66 -11.80 -18.44
N ASP A 74 2.87 -11.12 -17.31
CA ASP A 74 3.67 -11.61 -16.18
C ASP A 74 2.97 -12.74 -15.41
N GLY A 75 1.71 -13.06 -15.76
CA GLY A 75 0.90 -14.05 -15.05
C GLY A 75 0.34 -13.57 -13.71
N HIS A 76 0.30 -12.26 -13.48
CA HIS A 76 -0.29 -11.65 -12.27
C HIS A 76 -1.74 -11.24 -12.50
N ASP A 77 -2.64 -11.75 -11.65
CA ASP A 77 -3.93 -11.10 -11.41
C ASP A 77 -3.75 -10.07 -10.29
N LEU A 78 -4.41 -8.92 -10.43
CA LEU A 78 -4.40 -7.86 -9.43
C LEU A 78 -5.80 -7.63 -8.85
N ILE A 79 -5.91 -7.67 -7.52
CA ILE A 79 -7.07 -7.17 -6.77
C ILE A 79 -6.58 -6.03 -5.89
N TYR A 80 -7.29 -4.91 -5.86
CA TYR A 80 -6.98 -3.82 -4.94
C TYR A 80 -8.23 -3.26 -4.25
N THR A 81 -8.03 -2.51 -3.17
CA THR A 81 -9.08 -1.75 -2.47
C THR A 81 -8.77 -0.25 -2.49
N SER A 82 -9.83 0.56 -2.41
CA SER A 82 -9.74 2.00 -2.16
C SER A 82 -11.10 2.50 -1.67
N GLN A 83 -11.08 3.40 -0.70
CA GLN A 83 -12.28 4.14 -0.27
C GLN A 83 -12.87 5.02 -1.37
N HIS A 84 -12.03 5.56 -2.25
CA HIS A 84 -12.41 6.48 -3.32
C HIS A 84 -11.75 6.12 -4.64
N GLU A 85 -12.55 5.68 -5.61
CA GLU A 85 -12.12 5.48 -7.00
C GLU A 85 -11.37 6.70 -7.55
N SER A 86 -11.93 7.91 -7.37
CA SER A 86 -11.37 9.15 -7.91
C SER A 86 -9.93 9.45 -7.42
N LYS A 87 -9.55 8.94 -6.24
CA LYS A 87 -8.21 9.10 -5.66
C LYS A 87 -7.18 8.10 -6.17
N VAL A 88 -7.56 7.05 -6.90
CA VAL A 88 -6.62 6.06 -7.46
C VAL A 88 -5.94 6.61 -8.72
N LEU A 89 -4.67 6.26 -8.94
CA LEU A 89 -3.91 6.53 -10.17
C LEU A 89 -4.72 6.14 -11.42
N LYS A 90 -4.77 7.06 -12.41
CA LYS A 90 -5.58 6.89 -13.63
C LYS A 90 -5.24 5.60 -14.37
N GLN A 91 -3.96 5.30 -14.57
CA GLN A 91 -3.48 4.14 -15.32
C GLN A 91 -3.90 2.81 -14.68
N LEU A 92 -3.90 2.71 -13.35
CA LEU A 92 -4.41 1.55 -12.64
C LEU A 92 -5.93 1.38 -12.88
N ARG A 93 -6.71 2.47 -12.83
CA ARG A 93 -8.15 2.41 -13.13
C ARG A 93 -8.43 2.02 -14.57
N ASP A 94 -7.71 2.61 -15.53
CA ASP A 94 -7.90 2.37 -16.96
C ASP A 94 -7.60 0.90 -17.33
N ASN A 95 -6.63 0.27 -16.66
CA ASN A 95 -6.27 -1.14 -16.83
C ASN A 95 -7.14 -2.11 -15.99
N THR A 96 -8.07 -1.59 -15.18
CA THR A 96 -8.94 -2.41 -14.33
C THR A 96 -10.16 -2.89 -15.11
N ASN A 97 -10.34 -4.20 -15.24
CA ASN A 97 -11.46 -4.77 -15.98
C ASN A 97 -12.79 -4.63 -15.21
N TYR A 98 -12.80 -4.97 -13.92
CA TYR A 98 -14.01 -5.04 -13.10
C TYR A 98 -13.86 -4.28 -11.79
N GLY A 99 -14.80 -3.37 -11.51
CA GLY A 99 -14.92 -2.65 -10.26
C GLY A 99 -16.03 -3.22 -9.38
N TRP A 100 -15.72 -3.45 -8.10
CA TRP A 100 -16.67 -3.92 -7.11
C TRP A 100 -17.01 -2.80 -6.13
N VAL A 101 -18.28 -2.36 -6.08
CA VAL A 101 -18.75 -1.46 -5.01
C VAL A 101 -19.35 -2.29 -3.90
N THR A 102 -18.77 -2.17 -2.72
CA THR A 102 -19.28 -2.77 -1.48
C THR A 102 -19.92 -1.72 -0.61
N ASN A 103 -21.13 -1.98 -0.10
CA ASN A 103 -21.76 -1.19 0.95
C ASN A 103 -22.07 -2.10 2.14
N ALA A 104 -21.65 -1.70 3.34
CA ALA A 104 -22.00 -2.35 4.60
C ALA A 104 -23.45 -2.02 5.00
N TRP A 105 -24.17 -3.01 5.54
CA TRP A 105 -25.57 -2.90 5.98
C TRP A 105 -25.75 -3.45 7.40
N GLY A 106 -26.51 -2.69 8.20
CA GLY A 106 -27.02 -3.09 9.50
C GLY A 106 -26.02 -2.97 10.64
N GLY A 107 -26.35 -2.15 11.64
CA GLY A 107 -25.62 -2.07 12.91
C GLY A 107 -26.39 -2.75 14.03
N TRP A 108 -25.96 -3.95 14.42
CA TRP A 108 -26.24 -4.47 15.76
C TRP A 108 -25.00 -4.20 16.62
N ARG A 109 -25.11 -3.32 17.62
CA ARG A 109 -23.99 -2.87 18.48
C ARG A 109 -22.76 -2.35 17.70
N GLY A 110 -22.98 -1.68 16.57
CA GLY A 110 -21.90 -1.06 15.77
C GLY A 110 -21.14 -2.00 14.81
N HIS A 111 -21.51 -3.28 14.73
CA HIS A 111 -20.89 -4.22 13.78
C HIS A 111 -21.74 -4.39 12.51
N PRO A 112 -21.13 -4.35 11.29
CA PRO A 112 -21.81 -4.67 10.05
C PRO A 112 -22.35 -6.10 10.03
N MET A 113 -23.67 -6.26 9.92
CA MET A 113 -24.29 -7.59 9.85
C MET A 113 -24.19 -8.21 8.45
N ALA A 114 -24.28 -7.39 7.40
CA ALA A 114 -24.18 -7.81 6.02
C ALA A 114 -23.40 -6.80 5.15
N PHE A 115 -22.91 -7.27 4.02
CA PHE A 115 -22.25 -6.48 2.99
C PHE A 115 -22.92 -6.78 1.67
N SER A 116 -23.55 -5.76 1.08
CA SER A 116 -23.92 -5.80 -0.34
C SER A 116 -22.67 -5.54 -1.16
N ALA A 117 -22.44 -6.34 -2.21
CA ALA A 117 -21.39 -6.13 -3.19
C ALA A 117 -22.02 -6.25 -4.57
N SER A 118 -21.75 -5.31 -5.47
CA SER A 118 -22.10 -5.49 -6.89
C SER A 118 -20.87 -5.25 -7.76
N ALA A 119 -20.83 -5.92 -8.91
CA ALA A 119 -19.76 -5.85 -9.89
C ALA A 119 -20.21 -5.07 -11.13
N TRP A 120 -19.33 -4.24 -11.67
CA TRP A 120 -19.49 -3.58 -12.97
C TRP A 120 -18.20 -3.72 -13.76
N GLU A 121 -18.28 -3.67 -15.09
CA GLU A 121 -17.13 -3.28 -15.91
C GLU A 121 -16.68 -1.88 -15.49
N MET A 122 -15.37 -1.63 -15.37
CA MET A 122 -14.86 -0.42 -14.72
C MET A 122 -15.33 0.87 -15.43
N HIS A 123 -15.38 0.88 -16.77
CA HIS A 123 -15.87 2.03 -17.55
C HIS A 123 -17.37 2.31 -17.39
N LYS A 124 -18.12 1.39 -16.76
CA LYS A 124 -19.55 1.51 -16.42
C LYS A 124 -19.78 1.46 -14.90
N LEU A 125 -18.76 1.73 -14.07
CA LEU A 125 -18.91 1.63 -12.62
C LEU A 125 -20.08 2.50 -12.12
N ARG A 126 -21.00 1.89 -11.35
CA ARG A 126 -22.26 2.49 -10.87
C ARG A 126 -23.24 2.97 -11.95
N ARG A 127 -22.98 2.70 -13.24
CA ARG A 127 -23.84 3.10 -14.38
C ARG A 127 -24.57 1.88 -14.95
N GLY A 128 -25.89 1.98 -15.09
CA GLY A 128 -26.72 0.88 -15.58
C GLY A 128 -26.83 -0.32 -14.63
N LYS A 129 -27.22 -1.47 -15.17
CA LYS A 129 -27.36 -2.72 -14.41
C LYS A 129 -25.96 -3.31 -14.11
N PRO A 130 -25.64 -3.65 -12.85
CA PRO A 130 -24.40 -4.37 -12.55
C PRO A 130 -24.37 -5.74 -13.22
N ALA A 131 -23.15 -6.19 -13.55
CA ALA A 131 -22.89 -7.51 -14.11
C ALA A 131 -23.22 -8.63 -13.10
N ASP A 132 -22.96 -8.39 -11.81
CA ASP A 132 -23.22 -9.35 -10.74
C ASP A 132 -23.58 -8.67 -9.41
N ARG A 133 -24.25 -9.38 -8.50
CA ARG A 133 -24.72 -8.89 -7.18
C ARG A 133 -24.67 -9.99 -6.13
N TYR A 134 -24.07 -9.67 -4.99
CA TYR A 134 -24.03 -10.54 -3.81
C TYR A 134 -24.44 -9.78 -2.56
N VAL A 135 -25.03 -10.52 -1.62
CA VAL A 135 -25.12 -10.12 -0.22
C VAL A 135 -24.37 -11.16 0.60
N HIS A 136 -23.35 -10.72 1.33
CA HIS A 136 -22.52 -11.57 2.18
C HIS A 136 -22.73 -11.21 3.64
N ARG A 137 -22.82 -12.20 4.52
CA ARG A 137 -22.68 -11.98 5.97
C ARG A 137 -21.22 -11.70 6.30
N PHE A 138 -20.97 -10.98 7.40
CA PHE A 138 -19.61 -10.79 7.91
C PHE A 138 -18.93 -12.14 8.14
N SER A 139 -17.67 -12.28 7.71
CA SER A 139 -16.92 -13.53 7.82
C SER A 139 -15.88 -13.43 8.93
N MET A 140 -16.09 -14.18 10.02
CA MET A 140 -15.10 -14.28 11.11
C MET A 140 -13.77 -14.86 10.64
N ARG A 141 -13.73 -15.66 9.55
CA ARG A 141 -12.48 -16.12 8.93
C ARG A 141 -11.69 -14.95 8.34
N VAL A 142 -12.35 -14.09 7.57
CA VAL A 142 -11.74 -12.85 7.04
C VAL A 142 -11.26 -11.94 8.18
N ALA A 143 -12.07 -11.79 9.23
CA ALA A 143 -11.74 -10.95 10.38
C ALA A 143 -10.55 -11.46 11.23
N ARG A 144 -10.29 -12.77 11.23
CA ARG A 144 -9.13 -13.38 11.90
C ARG A 144 -7.87 -13.32 11.05
N ALA A 145 -8.02 -13.54 9.74
CA ALA A 145 -6.88 -13.63 8.83
C ALA A 145 -6.23 -12.28 8.49
N TYR A 146 -6.87 -11.14 8.79
CA TYR A 146 -6.44 -9.82 8.30
C TYR A 146 -6.55 -8.76 9.41
N ASP A 147 -5.39 -8.28 9.89
CA ASP A 147 -5.32 -7.22 10.89
C ASP A 147 -5.49 -5.84 10.24
N THR A 148 -6.73 -5.35 10.23
CA THR A 148 -7.08 -3.98 9.76
C THR A 148 -6.35 -2.87 10.52
N ARG A 149 -5.79 -3.14 11.70
CA ARG A 149 -5.01 -2.16 12.47
C ARG A 149 -3.54 -2.16 12.10
N PHE A 150 -3.07 -3.06 11.24
CA PHE A 150 -1.66 -3.12 10.85
C PHE A 150 -1.17 -1.80 10.24
N ALA A 151 -1.91 -1.22 9.28
CA ALA A 151 -1.53 0.05 8.66
C ALA A 151 -1.40 1.18 9.70
N ILE A 152 -2.38 1.30 10.61
CA ILE A 152 -2.38 2.30 11.69
C ILE A 152 -1.19 2.11 12.64
N LYS A 153 -0.90 0.86 13.03
CA LYS A 153 0.26 0.52 13.88
C LYS A 153 1.59 0.79 13.17
N ALA A 154 1.68 0.51 11.87
CA ALA A 154 2.88 0.71 11.07
C ALA A 154 3.20 2.21 10.90
N GLU A 155 2.19 3.05 10.64
CA GLU A 155 2.36 4.50 10.62
C GLU A 155 2.78 5.05 11.99
N ALA A 156 2.13 4.61 13.08
CA ALA A 156 2.52 5.00 14.44
C ALA A 156 3.98 4.60 14.77
N ALA A 157 4.39 3.38 14.42
CA ALA A 157 5.75 2.88 14.63
C ALA A 157 6.83 3.60 13.79
N VAL A 158 6.45 4.27 12.70
CA VAL A 158 7.35 5.16 11.93
C VAL A 158 7.46 6.52 12.62
N VAL A 159 6.37 7.05 13.19
CA VAL A 159 6.36 8.31 13.96
C VAL A 159 7.11 8.18 15.30
N GLU A 160 7.06 7.02 15.95
CA GLU A 160 7.77 6.76 17.21
C GLU A 160 9.28 6.53 17.06
N ARG A 161 9.79 6.30 15.84
CA ARG A 161 11.25 6.31 15.62
C ARG A 161 11.75 7.73 15.78
N PRO A 162 12.60 8.04 16.78
CA PRO A 162 13.18 9.36 16.88
C PRO A 162 13.97 9.63 15.59
N THR A 163 13.71 10.76 14.95
CA THR A 163 14.68 11.33 14.01
C THR A 163 16.00 11.39 14.76
N LEU A 164 17.01 10.63 14.31
CA LEU A 164 18.34 10.66 14.90
C LEU A 164 18.82 12.11 14.86
N SER A 165 18.76 12.77 16.01
CA SER A 165 19.21 14.14 16.15
C SER A 165 20.72 14.12 16.01
N VAL A 166 21.18 14.40 14.80
CA VAL A 166 22.60 14.59 14.52
C VAL A 166 23.03 15.79 15.35
N ALA A 167 23.57 15.51 16.53
CA ALA A 167 24.11 16.53 17.41
C ALA A 167 25.12 17.35 16.60
N PRO A 168 25.00 18.68 16.57
CA PRO A 168 25.93 19.50 15.80
C PRO A 168 27.35 19.21 16.30
N ARG A 169 28.24 18.81 15.39
CA ARG A 169 29.66 18.57 15.70
C ARG A 169 30.18 19.74 16.54
N ALA A 170 30.60 19.45 17.76
CA ALA A 170 31.27 20.44 18.60
C ALA A 170 32.43 21.04 17.80
N ARG A 171 32.49 22.38 17.72
CA ARG A 171 33.61 23.07 17.07
C ARG A 171 34.89 22.75 17.84
N THR A 172 35.73 21.90 17.29
CA THR A 172 37.10 21.68 17.75
C THR A 172 37.90 22.96 17.53
N THR A 173 38.03 23.77 18.57
CA THR A 173 38.93 24.93 18.58
C THR A 173 40.36 24.48 18.86
N ALA A 174 41.10 24.19 17.79
CA ALA A 174 42.55 24.06 17.79
C ALA A 174 43.07 24.53 16.42
N ALA A 175 44.21 25.19 16.28
CA ALA A 175 45.00 25.99 17.21
C ALA A 175 45.96 26.84 16.35
N ALA A 176 46.26 28.09 16.71
CA ALA A 176 47.30 28.87 16.02
C ALA A 176 47.84 29.99 16.90
N GLY A 177 48.95 29.74 17.58
CA GLY A 177 49.77 30.79 18.16
C GLY A 177 50.59 31.51 17.08
N ARG A 178 50.93 32.78 17.33
CA ARG A 178 52.03 33.48 16.65
C ARG A 178 52.82 34.29 17.68
N HIS A 179 54.07 33.91 17.91
CA HIS A 179 55.16 34.88 18.18
C HIS A 179 55.38 35.71 16.87
N SER A 180 56.03 36.86 16.78
CA SER A 180 57.00 37.62 17.62
C SER A 180 56.81 39.15 17.34
N VAL A 181 57.60 40.16 17.71
CA VAL A 181 58.87 40.34 18.47
C VAL A 181 58.98 41.84 18.93
N GLU A 182 59.86 42.17 19.90
CA GLU A 182 60.43 43.53 20.19
C GLU A 182 59.47 44.67 20.65
N GLN A 183 59.88 45.77 21.31
CA GLN A 183 61.18 46.32 21.79
C GLN A 183 60.87 47.12 23.09
N GLU A 184 61.59 46.96 24.21
CA GLU A 184 62.79 47.71 24.65
C GLU A 184 62.52 49.01 25.48
N LYS A 185 63.11 49.08 26.69
CA LYS A 185 63.57 50.24 27.55
C LYS A 185 62.77 51.58 27.59
N ALA A 186 62.75 52.35 28.68
CA ALA A 186 63.25 52.23 30.06
C ALA A 186 62.67 53.37 30.93
N SER A 187 62.82 53.24 32.26
CA SER A 187 62.69 54.29 33.31
C SER A 187 61.34 54.98 33.47
#